data_AF-A0A914YTD1-F1
#
_entry.id   AF-A0A914YTD1-F1
#
_cell.length_a   1.000
_cell.length_b   1.000
_cell.length_c   1.000
_cell.angle_alpha   90.00
_cell.angle_beta   90.00
_cell.angle_gamma   90.00
#
_symmetry.space_group_name_H-M   'P 1'
#
loop_
_entity.id
_entity.type
_entity.pdbx_description
1 polymer ?
#
loop_
_entity_poly.entity_id
_entity_poly.type
_entity_poly.pdbx_seq_one_letter_code
_entity_poly.pdbx_strand_id
1 'polypeptide(L)'
;MSAEVVDSNPYSRLMALKRMGIVKDYEKIREKTLIVVGVGGVGSVVAEMLTRCAVGKLILFDYDKVELANMNRLFYQPHQSGLSKVEAARDTLLHINPDVEIEVHNMNITTMENFKIFVNRIQHGNLDNGKVDLVLSCVDNFEARMTVNTVCLFYC
;
A
#
# COMPACT_ATOMS: atom_id res chain seq x y z
N MET A 1 0.34 -19.82 1.96
CA MET A 1 1.63 -19.51 1.30
C MET A 1 2.56 -20.70 1.42
N SER A 2 3.01 -21.29 0.30
CA SER A 2 3.82 -22.52 0.29
C SER A 2 5.32 -22.24 0.39
N ALA A 3 6.06 -23.10 1.09
CA ALA A 3 7.53 -23.07 1.17
C ALA A 3 8.22 -23.97 0.12
N GLU A 4 7.46 -24.59 -0.77
CA GLU A 4 8.01 -25.44 -1.83
C GLU A 4 8.88 -24.63 -2.79
N VAL A 5 10.08 -25.14 -3.10
CA VAL A 5 11.05 -24.45 -3.96
C VAL A 5 10.91 -24.96 -5.38
N VAL A 6 10.01 -24.32 -6.11
CA VAL A 6 9.74 -24.54 -7.54
C VAL A 6 9.65 -23.18 -8.24
N ASP A 7 9.92 -23.16 -9.55
CA ASP A 7 9.97 -21.91 -10.32
C ASP A 7 8.62 -21.21 -10.44
N SER A 8 7.52 -21.95 -10.30
CA SER A 8 6.15 -21.42 -10.31
C SER A 8 5.70 -20.83 -8.97
N ASN A 9 6.49 -20.96 -7.89
CA ASN A 9 6.12 -20.42 -6.58
C ASN A 9 6.81 -19.06 -6.33
N PRO A 10 6.10 -17.92 -6.48
CA PRO A 10 6.68 -16.60 -6.29
C PRO A 10 7.10 -16.32 -4.83
N TYR A 11 6.59 -17.10 -3.86
CA TYR A 11 6.88 -16.90 -2.43
C TYR A 11 7.99 -17.80 -1.90
N SER A 12 8.51 -18.71 -2.73
CA SER A 12 9.53 -19.69 -2.32
C SER A 12 10.76 -19.04 -1.67
N ARG A 13 11.24 -17.92 -2.22
CA ARG A 13 12.42 -17.18 -1.72
C ARG A 13 12.11 -16.37 -0.46
N LEU A 14 10.87 -15.96 -0.27
CA LEU A 14 10.42 -15.27 0.93
C LEU A 14 10.26 -16.25 2.10
N MET A 15 9.62 -17.40 1.85
CA MET A 15 9.45 -18.47 2.84
C MET A 15 10.80 -19.11 3.26
N ALA A 16 11.85 -18.95 2.47
CA ALA A 16 13.21 -19.35 2.86
C ALA A 16 13.69 -18.61 4.14
N LEU A 17 13.21 -17.39 4.40
CA LEU A 17 13.54 -16.64 5.62
C LEU A 17 13.13 -17.38 6.90
N LYS A 18 12.04 -18.18 6.83
CA LYS A 18 11.60 -19.06 7.92
C LYS A 18 12.55 -20.22 8.14
N ARG A 19 13.06 -20.83 7.06
CA ARG A 19 14.06 -21.91 7.14
C ARG A 19 15.42 -21.42 7.64
N MET A 20 15.79 -20.19 7.28
CA MET A 20 17.02 -19.54 7.72
C MET A 20 16.95 -19.04 9.17
N GLY A 21 15.78 -19.13 9.83
CA GLY A 21 15.60 -18.67 11.20
C GLY A 21 15.54 -17.15 11.36
N ILE A 22 15.37 -16.39 10.27
CA ILE A 22 15.31 -14.92 10.28
C ILE A 22 13.90 -14.42 10.63
N VAL A 23 12.87 -15.04 10.03
CA VAL A 23 11.45 -14.69 10.29
C VAL A 23 10.67 -15.96 10.58
N LYS A 24 10.25 -16.16 11.82
CA LYS A 24 9.65 -17.43 12.28
C LYS A 24 8.30 -17.75 11.63
N ASP A 25 7.53 -16.72 11.31
CA ASP A 25 6.13 -16.79 10.92
C ASP A 25 5.86 -15.83 9.74
N TYR A 26 6.69 -15.93 8.70
CA TYR A 26 6.60 -15.07 7.50
C TYR A 26 5.18 -15.06 6.91
N GLU A 27 4.45 -16.17 6.98
CA GLU A 27 3.08 -16.29 6.51
C GLU A 27 2.10 -15.27 7.10
N LYS A 28 2.33 -14.78 8.32
CA LYS A 28 1.45 -13.79 8.97
C LYS A 28 1.41 -12.45 8.26
N ILE A 29 2.35 -12.17 7.34
CA ILE A 29 2.27 -10.94 6.52
C ILE A 29 0.97 -10.87 5.72
N ARG A 30 0.37 -12.02 5.37
CA ARG A 30 -0.94 -12.10 4.69
C ARG A 30 -2.13 -11.69 5.55
N GLU A 31 -1.94 -11.59 6.86
CA GLU A 31 -2.99 -11.13 7.78
C GLU A 31 -2.92 -9.62 8.00
N LYS A 32 -1.92 -8.94 7.41
CA LYS A 32 -1.65 -7.53 7.64
C LYS A 32 -2.35 -6.65 6.63
N THR A 33 -2.97 -5.59 7.14
CA THR A 33 -3.52 -4.50 6.34
C THR A 33 -2.77 -3.22 6.58
N LEU A 34 -2.27 -2.60 5.52
CA LEU A 34 -1.49 -1.37 5.60
C LEU A 34 -2.12 -0.27 4.75
N ILE A 35 -2.08 0.94 5.27
CA ILE A 35 -2.43 2.16 4.53
C ILE A 35 -1.16 2.84 4.01
N VAL A 36 -1.17 3.27 2.75
CA VAL A 36 -0.14 4.15 2.18
C VAL A 36 -0.78 5.47 1.78
N VAL A 37 -0.33 6.57 2.37
CA VAL A 37 -0.80 7.93 2.06
C VAL A 37 0.25 8.64 1.21
N GLY A 38 -0.12 9.01 -0.01
CA GLY A 38 0.76 9.51 -1.06
C GLY A 38 1.42 8.36 -1.82
N VAL A 39 0.99 8.12 -3.05
CA VAL A 39 1.51 7.08 -3.95
C VAL A 39 2.40 7.71 -5.03
N GLY A 40 3.25 8.65 -4.60
CA GLY A 40 4.27 9.30 -5.42
C GLY A 40 5.55 8.47 -5.53
N GLY A 41 6.71 9.13 -5.58
CA GLY A 41 8.00 8.43 -5.77
C GLY A 41 8.35 7.41 -4.67
N VAL A 42 8.04 7.74 -3.41
CA VAL A 42 8.29 6.82 -2.29
C VAL A 42 7.14 5.82 -2.14
N GLY A 43 5.90 6.31 -2.05
CA GLY A 43 4.75 5.46 -1.73
C GLY A 43 4.44 4.41 -2.78
N SER A 44 4.68 4.69 -4.07
CA SER A 44 4.49 3.70 -5.13
C SER A 44 5.45 2.51 -4.99
N VAL A 45 6.73 2.77 -4.71
CA VAL A 45 7.74 1.72 -4.48
C VAL A 45 7.47 0.99 -3.17
N VAL A 46 7.04 1.69 -2.12
CA VAL A 46 6.60 1.06 -0.87
C VAL A 46 5.46 0.09 -1.12
N ALA A 47 4.43 0.51 -1.86
CA ALA A 47 3.29 -0.33 -2.21
C ALA A 47 3.72 -1.54 -3.06
N GLU A 48 4.63 -1.36 -4.02
CA GLU A 48 5.18 -2.46 -4.81
C GLU A 48 5.93 -3.48 -3.95
N MET A 49 6.80 -3.03 -3.06
CA MET A 49 7.58 -3.92 -2.20
C MET A 49 6.69 -4.70 -1.24
N LEU A 50 5.68 -4.06 -0.63
CA LEU A 50 4.69 -4.72 0.22
C LEU A 50 3.86 -5.74 -0.57
N THR A 51 3.48 -5.40 -1.80
CA THR A 51 2.74 -6.29 -2.71
C THR A 51 3.55 -7.53 -3.07
N ARG A 52 4.84 -7.35 -3.41
CA ARG A 52 5.77 -8.47 -3.69
C ARG A 52 6.04 -9.34 -2.46
N CYS A 53 5.98 -8.77 -1.26
CA CYS A 53 6.03 -9.50 0.01
C CYS A 53 4.73 -10.23 0.38
N ALA A 54 3.68 -10.10 -0.43
CA ALA A 54 2.36 -10.72 -0.21
C ALA A 54 1.69 -10.27 1.10
N VAL A 55 1.72 -8.97 1.38
CA VAL A 55 0.84 -8.36 2.39
C VAL A 55 -0.63 -8.72 2.12
N GLY A 56 -1.44 -8.83 3.17
CA GLY A 56 -2.84 -9.20 3.03
C GLY A 56 -3.64 -8.17 2.25
N LYS A 57 -3.55 -6.92 2.68
CA LYS A 57 -4.28 -5.80 2.06
C LYS A 57 -3.48 -4.51 2.07
N LEU A 58 -3.57 -3.76 0.96
CA LEU A 58 -3.13 -2.37 0.88
C LEU A 58 -4.31 -1.46 0.61
N ILE A 59 -4.34 -0.34 1.32
CA ILE A 59 -5.29 0.74 1.09
C ILE A 59 -4.49 1.99 0.71
N LEU A 60 -4.71 2.50 -0.50
CA LEU A 60 -3.92 3.57 -1.07
C LEU A 60 -4.71 4.87 -1.13
N PHE A 61 -4.11 5.96 -0.64
CA PHE A 61 -4.67 7.31 -0.73
C PHE A 61 -3.73 8.22 -1.52
N ASP A 62 -4.21 8.80 -2.60
CA ASP A 62 -3.57 9.90 -3.35
C ASP A 62 -4.67 10.61 -4.14
N TYR A 63 -4.51 11.89 -4.46
CA TYR A 63 -5.47 12.64 -5.27
C TYR A 63 -4.91 13.08 -6.62
N ASP A 64 -3.61 12.89 -6.83
CA ASP A 64 -2.93 13.32 -8.04
C ASP A 64 -3.11 12.33 -9.19
N LYS A 65 -2.75 12.83 -10.37
CA LYS A 65 -2.59 12.03 -11.58
C LYS A 65 -1.12 11.73 -11.86
N VAL A 66 -0.89 10.71 -12.66
CA VAL A 66 0.43 10.40 -13.21
C VAL A 66 0.77 11.42 -14.29
N GLU A 67 1.93 12.03 -14.20
CA GLU A 67 2.45 12.97 -15.19
C GLU A 67 3.76 12.46 -15.80
N LEU A 68 4.07 12.87 -17.03
CA LEU A 68 5.38 12.58 -17.64
C LEU A 68 6.54 13.15 -16.80
N ALA A 69 6.31 14.23 -16.06
CA ALA A 69 7.26 14.78 -15.11
C ALA A 69 7.60 13.82 -13.95
N ASN A 70 6.82 12.75 -13.74
CA ASN A 70 7.08 11.74 -12.72
C ASN A 70 7.97 10.60 -13.23
N MET A 71 8.30 10.54 -14.53
CA MET A 71 9.05 9.43 -15.15
C MET A 71 10.53 9.36 -14.76
N ASN A 72 11.03 10.36 -14.03
CA ASN A 72 12.35 10.29 -13.39
C ASN A 72 12.34 9.46 -12.09
N ARG A 73 11.19 8.89 -11.71
CA ARG A 73 10.98 8.05 -10.53
C ARG A 73 10.59 6.63 -10.99
N LEU A 74 10.68 5.68 -10.08
CA LEU A 74 10.29 4.29 -10.34
C LEU A 74 8.77 4.13 -10.41
N PHE A 75 8.34 2.89 -10.72
CA PHE A 75 6.98 2.38 -10.70
C PHE A 75 6.08 2.79 -11.88
N TYR A 76 5.77 4.08 -12.04
CA TYR A 76 4.86 4.53 -13.11
C TYR A 76 5.53 4.50 -14.48
N GLN A 77 4.72 4.26 -15.51
CA GLN A 77 5.16 4.20 -16.91
C GLN A 77 4.54 5.32 -17.76
N PRO A 78 5.17 5.73 -18.87
CA PRO A 78 4.67 6.85 -19.68
C PRO A 78 3.23 6.69 -20.18
N HIS A 79 2.82 5.46 -20.50
CA HIS A 79 1.47 5.17 -20.98
C HIS A 79 0.37 5.37 -19.92
N GLN A 80 0.75 5.47 -18.64
CA GLN A 80 -0.19 5.70 -17.53
C GLN A 80 -0.44 7.20 -17.29
N SER A 81 0.21 8.10 -18.04
CA SER A 81 0.04 9.54 -17.86
C SER A 81 -1.43 9.96 -18.05
N GLY A 82 -1.94 10.77 -17.13
CA GLY A 82 -3.33 11.23 -17.08
C GLY A 82 -4.26 10.36 -16.22
N LEU A 83 -3.85 9.14 -15.88
CA LEU A 83 -4.58 8.29 -14.92
C LEU A 83 -4.39 8.82 -13.49
N SER A 84 -5.36 8.54 -12.62
CA SER A 84 -5.15 8.71 -11.18
C SER A 84 -3.99 7.82 -10.73
N LYS A 85 -3.13 8.34 -9.85
CA LYS A 85 -2.00 7.59 -9.29
C LYS A 85 -2.45 6.30 -8.62
N VAL A 86 -3.50 6.36 -7.81
CA VAL A 86 -3.99 5.18 -7.08
C VAL A 86 -4.60 4.13 -8.02
N GLU A 87 -5.33 4.53 -9.06
CA GLU A 87 -5.90 3.60 -10.05
C GLU A 87 -4.80 2.93 -10.87
N ALA A 88 -3.86 3.71 -11.40
CA ALA A 88 -2.70 3.18 -12.12
C ALA A 88 -1.86 2.25 -11.24
N ALA A 89 -1.70 2.58 -9.96
CA ALA A 89 -1.01 1.73 -9.00
C ALA A 89 -1.77 0.43 -8.74
N ARG A 90 -3.08 0.48 -8.47
CA ARG A 90 -3.89 -0.73 -8.26
C ARG A 90 -3.75 -1.70 -9.42
N ASP A 91 -3.91 -1.20 -10.64
CA ASP A 91 -3.87 -2.04 -11.82
C ASP A 91 -2.49 -2.69 -11.97
N THR A 92 -1.39 -1.94 -11.82
CA THR A 92 -0.04 -2.51 -11.82
C THR A 92 0.18 -3.54 -10.70
N LEU A 93 -0.24 -3.23 -9.46
CA LEU A 93 0.01 -4.08 -8.29
C LEU A 93 -0.76 -5.40 -8.36
N LEU A 94 -2.01 -5.38 -8.84
CA LEU A 94 -2.79 -6.61 -9.06
C LEU A 94 -2.17 -7.49 -10.16
N HIS A 95 -1.55 -6.90 -11.18
CA HIS A 95 -0.77 -7.66 -12.17
C HIS A 95 0.51 -8.25 -11.58
N ILE A 96 1.13 -7.59 -10.59
CA ILE A 96 2.34 -8.09 -9.91
C ILE A 96 2.00 -9.24 -8.96
N ASN A 97 0.96 -9.12 -8.15
CA ASN A 97 0.56 -10.14 -7.20
C ASN A 97 -0.96 -10.10 -6.94
N PRO A 98 -1.74 -11.01 -7.58
CA PRO A 98 -3.20 -11.04 -7.43
C PRO A 98 -3.68 -11.55 -6.07
N ASP A 99 -2.78 -12.06 -5.22
CA ASP A 99 -3.12 -12.51 -3.87
C ASP A 99 -3.34 -11.36 -2.87
N VAL A 100 -2.99 -10.13 -3.24
CA VAL A 100 -3.10 -8.94 -2.37
C VAL A 100 -4.40 -8.22 -2.64
N GLU A 101 -5.18 -7.93 -1.59
CA GLU A 101 -6.34 -7.06 -1.72
C GLU A 101 -5.88 -5.60 -1.85
N ILE A 102 -6.27 -4.92 -2.93
CA ILE A 102 -5.92 -3.51 -3.14
C ILE A 102 -7.18 -2.65 -3.16
N GLU A 103 -7.28 -1.77 -2.17
CA GLU A 103 -8.32 -0.76 -2.07
C GLU A 103 -7.71 0.62 -2.35
N VAL A 104 -8.45 1.48 -3.05
CA VAL A 104 -7.95 2.79 -3.49
C VAL A 104 -8.93 3.91 -3.24
N HIS A 105 -8.39 5.06 -2.87
CA HIS A 105 -9.14 6.29 -2.62
C HIS A 105 -8.46 7.45 -3.34
N ASN A 106 -9.04 7.85 -4.47
CA ASN A 106 -8.56 8.99 -5.27
C ASN A 106 -9.04 10.32 -4.66
N MET A 107 -8.48 10.71 -3.50
CA MET A 107 -9.02 11.80 -2.70
C MET A 107 -7.97 12.50 -1.82
N ASN A 108 -8.16 13.80 -1.57
CA ASN A 108 -7.31 14.55 -0.64
C ASN A 108 -7.83 14.37 0.80
N ILE A 109 -7.03 13.70 1.64
CA ILE A 109 -7.36 13.40 3.04
C ILE A 109 -7.49 14.63 3.95
N THR A 110 -6.99 15.80 3.53
CA THR A 110 -7.03 17.02 4.36
C THR A 110 -8.39 17.71 4.33
N THR A 111 -9.24 17.39 3.36
CA THR A 111 -10.60 17.96 3.28
C THR A 111 -11.51 17.35 4.34
N MET A 112 -12.44 18.14 4.87
CA MET A 112 -13.34 17.73 5.97
C MET A 112 -14.18 16.48 5.66
N GLU A 113 -14.61 16.32 4.41
CA GLU A 113 -15.39 15.16 3.96
C GLU A 113 -14.52 13.90 3.93
N ASN A 114 -13.38 13.98 3.22
CA ASN A 114 -12.47 12.86 3.04
C ASN A 114 -11.77 12.46 4.34
N PHE A 115 -11.56 13.39 5.27
CA PHE A 115 -11.01 13.09 6.59
C PHE A 115 -11.82 12.01 7.31
N LYS A 116 -13.16 12.07 7.23
CA LYS A 116 -14.04 11.06 7.85
C LYS A 116 -13.88 9.70 7.21
N ILE A 117 -13.76 9.66 5.88
CA ILE A 117 -13.51 8.43 5.12
C ILE A 117 -12.15 7.85 5.52
N PHE A 118 -11.11 8.67 5.60
CA PHE A 118 -9.77 8.25 6.00
C PHE A 118 -9.74 7.67 7.41
N VAL A 119 -10.38 8.33 8.39
CA VAL A 119 -10.53 7.79 9.76
C VAL A 119 -11.30 6.47 9.75
N ASN A 120 -12.41 6.39 9.00
CA ASN A 120 -13.19 5.16 8.91
C ASN A 120 -12.35 3.99 8.36
N ARG A 121 -11.55 4.22 7.32
CA ARG A 121 -10.66 3.17 6.78
C ARG A 121 -9.51 2.83 7.71
N ILE A 122 -9.02 3.75 8.54
CA ILE A 122 -8.05 3.39 9.58
C ILE A 122 -8.67 2.45 10.62
N GLN A 123 -9.90 2.71 11.04
CA GLN A 123 -10.57 1.94 12.11
C GLN A 123 -11.22 0.64 11.63
N HIS A 124 -11.58 0.56 10.36
CA HIS A 124 -12.38 -0.54 9.78
C HIS A 124 -11.81 -1.05 8.45
N GLY A 125 -10.56 -0.73 8.15
CA GLY A 125 -9.90 -1.06 6.89
C GLY A 125 -9.39 -2.48 6.79
N ASN A 126 -9.21 -3.15 7.93
CA ASN A 126 -8.54 -4.44 7.98
C ASN A 126 -9.40 -5.55 7.33
N LEU A 127 -8.78 -6.69 7.04
CA LEU A 127 -9.41 -7.87 6.43
C LEU A 127 -10.60 -8.39 7.25
N ASP A 128 -10.61 -8.17 8.56
CA ASP A 128 -11.68 -8.51 9.50
C ASP A 128 -12.65 -7.35 9.80
N ASN A 129 -12.57 -6.25 9.03
CA ASN A 129 -13.23 -4.96 9.28
C ASN A 129 -12.83 -4.29 10.60
N GLY A 130 -11.69 -4.69 11.17
CA GLY A 130 -11.03 -4.03 12.27
C GLY A 130 -10.08 -2.93 11.82
N LYS A 131 -9.24 -2.51 12.77
CA LYS A 131 -8.26 -1.45 12.60
C LYS A 131 -7.07 -1.93 11.78
N VAL A 132 -6.55 -1.08 10.90
CA VAL A 132 -5.35 -1.40 10.10
C VAL A 132 -4.12 -1.56 10.99
N ASP A 133 -3.15 -2.37 10.54
CA ASP A 133 -1.94 -2.66 11.32
C ASP A 133 -0.91 -1.52 11.26
N LEU A 134 -0.84 -0.78 10.15
CA LEU A 134 0.11 0.31 9.98
C LEU A 134 -0.36 1.35 8.96
N VAL A 135 -0.04 2.62 9.23
CA VAL A 135 -0.22 3.74 8.31
C VAL A 135 1.16 4.27 7.90
N LEU A 136 1.43 4.32 6.61
CA LEU A 136 2.67 4.81 6.03
C LEU A 136 2.42 6.18 5.39
N SER A 137 3.02 7.22 5.97
CA SER A 137 2.97 8.58 5.41
C SER A 137 4.09 8.77 4.40
N CYS A 138 3.74 8.86 3.12
CA CYS A 138 4.64 9.05 1.99
C CYS A 138 4.34 10.36 1.23
N VAL A 139 3.69 11.31 1.91
CA VAL A 139 3.33 12.63 1.38
C VAL A 139 4.49 13.63 1.48
N ASP A 140 4.48 14.60 0.58
CA ASP A 140 5.54 15.60 0.42
C ASP A 140 5.20 16.98 1.02
N ASN A 141 3.97 17.19 1.50
CA ASN A 141 3.53 18.43 2.09
C ASN A 141 3.22 18.31 3.59
N PHE A 142 3.39 19.41 4.32
CA PHE A 142 3.26 19.44 5.78
C PHE A 142 1.82 19.26 6.25
N GLU A 143 0.85 19.82 5.53
CA GLU A 143 -0.57 19.73 5.87
C GLU A 143 -1.03 18.27 5.96
N ALA A 144 -0.76 17.48 4.91
CA ALA A 144 -1.10 16.06 4.90
C ALA A 144 -0.33 15.26 5.97
N ARG A 145 0.92 15.61 6.28
CA ARG A 145 1.65 14.98 7.40
C ARG A 145 0.97 15.26 8.73
N MET A 146 0.53 16.50 8.96
CA MET A 146 -0.19 16.87 10.17
C MET A 146 -1.55 16.15 10.25
N THR A 147 -2.27 16.02 9.13
CA THR A 147 -3.51 15.24 9.09
C THR A 147 -3.26 13.78 9.49
N VAL A 148 -2.27 13.10 8.89
CA VAL A 148 -1.92 11.73 9.25
C VAL A 148 -1.52 11.63 10.72
N ASN A 149 -0.69 12.55 11.20
CA ASN A 149 -0.26 12.58 12.60
C ASN A 149 -1.44 12.72 13.57
N THR A 150 -2.34 13.67 13.31
CA THR A 150 -3.55 13.88 14.12
C THR A 150 -4.43 12.64 14.12
N VAL A 151 -4.67 12.03 12.96
CA VAL A 151 -5.49 10.82 12.90
C VAL A 151 -4.83 9.67 13.66
N CYS A 152 -3.53 9.44 13.46
CA CYS A 152 -2.83 8.37 14.15
C CYS A 152 -2.78 8.59 15.67
N LEU A 153 -2.67 9.83 16.16
CA LEU A 153 -2.66 10.12 17.59
C LEU A 153 -3.99 9.75 18.27
N PHE A 154 -5.12 9.91 17.58
CA PHE A 154 -6.45 9.69 18.17
C PHE A 154 -7.12 8.37 17.78
N TYR A 155 -6.71 7.76 16.67
CA TYR A 155 -7.37 6.60 16.08
C TYR A 155 -6.43 5.43 15.76
N CYS A 156 -5.09 5.63 15.74
CA CYS A 156 -4.10 4.55 15.61
C CYS A 156 -3.64 3.96 16.95
#